data_AF-A0A534IUZ0-F1
#
_entry.id   AF-A0A534IUZ0-F1
#
_cell.length_a   1.000
_cell.length_b   1.000
_cell.length_c   1.000
_cell.angle_alpha   90.00
_cell.angle_beta   90.00
_cell.angle_gamma   90.00
#
_symmetry.space_group_name_H-M   'P 1'
#
loop_
_entity.id
_entity.type
_entity.pdbx_description
1 polymer ?
#
loop_
_entity_poly.entity_id
_entity_poly.type
_entity_poly.pdbx_seq_one_letter_code
_entity_poly.pdbx_strand_id
1 'polypeptide(L)'
;MMDRRRLVGLAIVLGLVFLLAGAILVDESHARPNPGESQEAAIARDNLGLVWGPAVAHIGMFLFVLGLISAAVFFEELDVFVRLFLVILSFLAALLILAGSTTIFGVP
;
A
#
# COMPACT_ATOMS: atom_id res chain seq x y z
N MET A 1 -5.06 -22.94 15.24
CA MET A 1 -4.91 -22.71 13.79
C MET A 1 -5.72 -21.48 13.44
N MET A 2 -5.15 -20.48 12.78
CA MET A 2 -5.87 -19.24 12.49
C MET A 2 -6.91 -19.49 11.37
N ASP A 3 -8.15 -19.06 11.58
CA ASP A 3 -9.20 -19.17 10.56
C ASP A 3 -8.78 -18.40 9.30
N ARG A 4 -8.96 -19.00 8.12
CA ARG A 4 -8.66 -18.40 6.82
C ARG A 4 -9.33 -17.02 6.67
N ARG A 5 -10.54 -16.85 7.21
CA ARG A 5 -11.23 -15.55 7.24
C ARG A 5 -10.44 -14.47 7.97
N ARG A 6 -9.80 -14.83 9.08
CA ARG A 6 -8.94 -13.90 9.85
C ARG A 6 -7.66 -13.56 9.11
N LEU A 7 -7.07 -14.51 8.38
CA LEU A 7 -5.88 -14.25 7.58
C LEU A 7 -6.18 -13.28 6.43
N VAL A 8 -7.32 -13.45 5.76
CA VAL A 8 -7.77 -12.54 4.70
C VAL A 8 -8.05 -11.14 5.26
N GLY A 9 -8.81 -11.04 6.35
CA GLY A 9 -9.07 -9.77 7.01
C GLY A 9 -7.78 -9.09 7.48
N LEU A 10 -6.83 -9.85 8.01
CA LEU A 10 -5.52 -9.35 8.43
C LEU A 10 -4.72 -8.80 7.24
N ALA A 11 -4.71 -9.48 6.08
CA ALA A 11 -4.01 -9.00 4.89
C ALA A 11 -4.56 -7.64 4.42
N ILE A 12 -5.88 -7.48 4.43
CA ILE A 12 -6.55 -6.22 4.08
C ILE A 12 -6.17 -5.12 5.09
N VAL A 13 -6.32 -5.39 6.39
CA VAL A 13 -6.03 -4.41 7.45
C VAL A 13 -4.55 -4.01 7.44
N LEU A 14 -3.64 -4.97 7.34
CA LEU A 14 -2.20 -4.68 7.23
C LEU A 14 -1.90 -3.88 5.98
N GLY A 15 -2.50 -4.22 4.84
CA GLY A 15 -2.37 -3.45 3.61
C GLY A 15 -2.74 -1.98 3.80
N LEU A 16 -3.89 -1.71 4.43
CA LEU A 16 -4.33 -0.35 4.76
C LEU A 16 -3.41 0.36 5.74
N VAL A 17 -2.89 -0.34 6.75
CA VAL A 17 -1.94 0.24 7.73
C VAL A 17 -0.62 0.62 7.04
N PHE A 18 -0.10 -0.22 6.15
CA PHE A 18 1.10 0.09 5.38
C PHE A 18 0.88 1.25 4.41
N LEU A 19 -0.30 1.34 3.79
CA LEU A 19 -0.66 2.50 2.95
C LEU A 19 -0.66 3.79 3.76
N LEU A 20 -1.30 3.77 4.94
CA LEU A 20 -1.32 4.90 5.85
C LEU A 20 0.10 5.28 6.30
N ALA A 21 0.91 4.30 6.71
CA ALA A 21 2.29 4.53 7.12
C ALA A 21 3.13 5.14 5.98
N GLY A 22 3.01 4.61 4.76
CA GLY A 22 3.68 5.16 3.58
C GLY A 22 3.28 6.61 3.32
N ALA A 23 1.98 6.93 3.40
CA ALA A 23 1.49 8.30 3.24
C ALA A 23 2.05 9.24 4.32
N ILE A 24 2.05 8.83 5.59
CA ILE A 24 2.62 9.61 6.69
C ILE A 24 4.10 9.88 6.45
N LEU A 25 4.90 8.90 6.00
CA LEU A 25 6.32 9.11 5.71
C LEU A 25 6.53 10.15 4.60
N VAL A 26 5.69 10.15 3.57
CA VAL A 26 5.71 11.18 2.52
C VAL A 26 5.30 12.54 3.07
N ASP A 27 4.28 12.61 3.92
CA ASP A 27 3.85 13.87 4.53
C ASP A 27 4.94 14.47 5.43
N GLU A 28 5.61 13.64 6.24
CA GLU A 28 6.75 14.04 7.07
C GLU A 28 7.92 14.54 6.21
N SER A 29 8.10 14.02 4.99
CA SER A 29 9.12 14.52 4.06
C SER A 29 8.86 15.97 3.60
N HIS A 30 7.60 16.40 3.60
CA HIS A 30 7.20 17.76 3.23
C HIS A 30 7.08 18.71 4.43
N ALA A 31 7.36 18.23 5.65
CA ALA A 31 7.37 19.06 6.83
C ALA A 31 8.44 20.17 6.72
N ARG A 32 8.19 21.30 7.38
CA ARG A 32 9.11 22.44 7.34
C ARG A 32 10.49 22.02 7.85
N PRO A 33 11.58 22.32 7.12
CA PRO A 33 12.94 22.04 7.59
C PRO A 33 13.23 22.70 8.91
N ASN A 34 13.97 22.01 9.78
CA ASN A 34 14.41 22.60 11.04
C ASN A 34 15.53 23.61 10.78
N PRO A 35 15.47 24.82 11.35
CA PRO A 35 16.55 25.78 11.23
C PRO A 35 17.86 25.20 11.77
N GLY A 36 18.88 25.10 10.93
CA GLY A 36 20.20 24.56 11.30
C GLY A 36 20.31 23.03 11.22
N GLU A 37 19.39 22.35 10.53
CA GLU A 37 19.54 20.92 10.26
C GLU A 37 20.84 20.60 9.49
N SER A 38 21.45 19.46 9.81
CA SER A 38 22.61 18.99 9.08
C SER A 38 22.22 18.55 7.66
N GLN A 39 23.19 18.55 6.74
CA GLN A 39 22.98 18.03 5.38
C GLN A 39 22.47 16.58 5.40
N GLU A 40 22.95 15.76 6.34
CA GLU A 40 22.50 14.38 6.50
C GLU A 40 21.01 14.30 6.90
N ALA A 41 20.55 15.18 7.79
CA ALA A 41 19.15 15.24 8.20
C ALA A 41 18.24 15.69 7.05
N ALA A 42 18.69 16.63 6.22
CA ALA A 42 17.98 17.05 5.01
C ALA A 42 17.81 15.89 4.02
N ILE A 43 18.90 15.14 3.74
CA ILE A 43 18.86 13.97 2.85
C ILE A 43 17.95 12.87 3.42
N ALA A 44 18.00 12.64 4.72
CA ALA A 44 17.15 11.65 5.37
C ALA A 44 15.66 11.99 5.19
N ARG A 45 15.27 13.26 5.36
CA ARG A 45 13.91 13.73 5.11
C ARG A 45 13.50 13.52 3.65
N ASP A 46 14.33 13.91 2.69
CA ASP A 46 14.01 13.75 1.26
C ASP A 46 13.84 12.27 0.89
N ASN A 47 14.66 11.37 1.46
CA ASN A 47 14.53 9.93 1.26
C ASN A 47 13.23 9.35 1.83
N LEU A 48 12.60 9.98 2.82
CA LEU A 48 11.28 9.57 3.29
C LEU A 48 10.23 9.72 2.17
N GLY A 49 10.29 10.81 1.41
CA GLY A 49 9.36 11.08 0.31
C GLY A 49 9.69 10.30 -0.97
N LEU A 50 10.98 10.14 -1.27
CA LEU A 50 11.43 9.56 -2.54
C LEU A 50 11.54 8.03 -2.52
N VAL A 51 11.90 7.44 -1.36
CA VAL A 51 12.24 6.01 -1.28
C VAL A 51 11.34 5.29 -0.29
N TRP A 52 11.35 5.71 0.98
CA TRP A 52 10.75 4.91 2.05
C TRP A 52 9.23 4.96 2.04
N GLY A 53 8.63 6.14 1.93
CA GLY A 53 7.18 6.30 1.83
C GLY A 53 6.58 5.52 0.65
N PRO A 54 7.10 5.70 -0.58
CA PRO A 54 6.68 4.91 -1.73
C PRO A 54 6.91 3.40 -1.56
N ALA A 55 8.03 2.96 -1.00
CA ALA A 55 8.31 1.53 -0.79
C ALA A 55 7.31 0.88 0.19
N VAL A 56 7.05 1.55 1.32
CA VAL A 56 6.10 1.09 2.34
C VAL A 56 4.67 1.08 1.77
N ALA A 57 4.28 2.12 1.03
CA ALA A 57 2.99 2.18 0.37
C ALA A 57 2.82 1.06 -0.67
N HIS A 58 3.85 0.76 -1.48
CA HIS A 58 3.81 -0.36 -2.44
C HIS A 58 3.54 -1.71 -1.77
N ILE A 59 4.23 -1.99 -0.66
CA ILE A 59 3.96 -3.22 0.12
C ILE A 59 2.49 -3.26 0.57
N GLY A 60 1.99 -2.13 1.09
CA GLY A 60 0.59 -2.00 1.49
C GLY A 60 -0.40 -2.23 0.35
N MET A 61 -0.13 -1.66 -0.83
CA MET A 61 -0.98 -1.84 -2.02
C MET A 61 -1.05 -3.32 -2.44
N PHE A 62 0.09 -4.03 -2.50
CA PHE A 62 0.11 -5.44 -2.86
C PHE A 62 -0.60 -6.33 -1.83
N LEU A 63 -0.38 -6.08 -0.53
CA LEU A 63 -1.09 -6.79 0.53
C LEU A 63 -2.60 -6.56 0.46
N PHE A 64 -3.03 -5.34 0.18
CA PHE A 64 -4.44 -5.00 0.01
C PHE A 64 -5.06 -5.75 -1.18
N VAL A 65 -4.41 -5.73 -2.35
CA VAL A 65 -4.87 -6.47 -3.54
C VAL A 65 -4.93 -7.97 -3.28
N LEU A 66 -3.90 -8.56 -2.67
CA LEU A 66 -3.89 -9.97 -2.28
C LEU A 66 -5.04 -10.29 -1.31
N GLY A 67 -5.32 -9.38 -0.37
CA GLY A 67 -6.44 -9.48 0.55
C GLY A 67 -7.80 -9.49 -0.16
N LEU A 68 -8.00 -8.57 -1.12
CA LEU A 68 -9.24 -8.51 -1.90
C LEU A 68 -9.45 -9.76 -2.78
N ILE A 69 -8.42 -10.24 -3.46
CA ILE A 69 -8.47 -11.47 -4.25
C ILE A 69 -8.79 -12.66 -3.34
N SER A 70 -8.10 -12.75 -2.19
CA SER A 70 -8.32 -13.83 -1.24
C SER A 70 -9.74 -13.79 -0.65
N ALA A 71 -10.29 -12.61 -0.41
CA ALA A 71 -11.68 -12.46 0.02
C ALA A 71 -12.67 -12.95 -1.05
N ALA A 72 -12.45 -12.58 -2.32
CA ALA A 72 -13.31 -13.02 -3.42
C ALA A 72 -13.28 -14.55 -3.64
N VAL A 73 -12.15 -15.19 -3.36
CA VAL A 73 -11.95 -16.63 -3.55
C VAL A 73 -12.44 -17.44 -2.35
N PHE A 74 -12.05 -17.06 -1.13
CA PHE A 74 -12.29 -17.90 0.05
C PHE A 74 -13.61 -17.63 0.77
N PHE A 75 -14.28 -16.50 0.50
CA PHE A 75 -15.54 -16.18 1.18
C PHE A 75 -16.70 -16.59 0.27
N GLU A 76 -16.99 -17.89 0.25
CA GLU A 76 -18.05 -18.50 -0.58
C GLU A 76 -19.46 -18.06 -0.18
N GLU A 77 -19.64 -17.59 1.06
CA GLU A 77 -20.91 -17.07 1.59
C GLU A 77 -21.26 -15.67 1.04
N LEU A 78 -20.33 -15.00 0.34
CA LEU A 78 -20.60 -13.71 -0.28
C LEU A 78 -21.48 -13.87 -1.52
N ASP A 79 -22.37 -12.90 -1.70
CA ASP A 79 -23.16 -12.77 -2.92
C ASP A 79 -22.25 -12.74 -4.17
N VAL A 80 -22.71 -13.35 -5.26
CA VAL A 80 -21.96 -13.43 -6.52
C VAL A 80 -21.58 -12.04 -7.05
N PHE A 81 -22.42 -11.03 -6.86
CA PHE A 81 -22.16 -9.65 -7.26
C PHE A 81 -21.04 -9.03 -6.41
N VAL A 82 -21.01 -9.32 -5.11
CA VAL A 82 -19.93 -8.83 -4.22
C VAL A 82 -18.61 -9.48 -4.60
N ARG A 83 -18.59 -10.78 -4.87
CA ARG A 83 -17.37 -11.48 -5.33
C ARG A 83 -16.89 -10.92 -6.65
N LEU A 84 -17.78 -10.72 -7.62
CA LEU A 84 -17.43 -10.11 -8.91
C LEU A 84 -16.87 -8.70 -8.73
N PHE A 85 -17.50 -7.90 -7.87
CA PHE A 85 -17.01 -6.56 -7.54
C PHE A 85 -15.60 -6.60 -6.93
N LEU A 86 -15.34 -7.49 -5.98
CA LEU A 86 -14.03 -7.65 -5.36
C LEU A 86 -12.96 -8.06 -6.39
N VAL A 87 -13.28 -8.95 -7.34
CA VAL A 87 -12.35 -9.32 -8.42
C VAL A 87 -12.05 -8.12 -9.33
N ILE A 88 -13.08 -7.39 -9.76
CA ILE A 88 -12.91 -6.18 -10.60
C ILE A 88 -12.07 -5.14 -9.86
N LEU A 89 -12.39 -4.86 -8.59
CA LEU A 89 -11.67 -3.90 -7.76
C LEU A 89 -10.20 -4.31 -7.60
N SER A 90 -9.93 -5.59 -7.34
CA SER A 90 -8.57 -6.13 -7.24
C SER A 90 -7.79 -5.94 -8.53
N PHE A 91 -8.45 -6.19 -9.68
CA PHE A 91 -7.83 -6.04 -10.99
C PHE A 91 -7.51 -4.56 -11.29
N LEU A 92 -8.44 -3.65 -11.03
CA LEU A 92 -8.22 -2.20 -11.20
C LEU A 92 -7.11 -1.70 -10.28
N ALA A 93 -7.08 -2.14 -9.02
CA ALA A 93 -6.03 -1.79 -8.08
C ALA A 93 -4.66 -2.33 -8.54
N ALA A 94 -4.59 -3.58 -9.03
CA ALA A 94 -3.37 -4.14 -9.60
C ALA A 94 -2.86 -3.34 -10.81
N LEU A 95 -3.76 -2.94 -11.72
CA LEU A 95 -3.42 -2.09 -12.85
C LEU A 95 -2.90 -0.71 -12.39
N LEU A 96 -3.52 -0.13 -11.37
CA LEU A 96 -3.09 1.17 -10.83
C LEU A 96 -1.69 1.08 -10.20
N ILE A 97 -1.41 0.00 -9.46
CA ILE A 97 -0.08 -0.26 -8.90
C ILE A 97 0.95 -0.33 -10.03
N LEU A 98 0.67 -1.10 -11.07
CA LEU A 98 1.58 -1.22 -12.21
C LEU A 98 1.77 0.12 -12.92
N ALA A 99 0.69 0.86 -13.18
CA ALA A 99 0.77 2.15 -13.87
C ALA A 99 1.51 3.22 -13.07
N GLY A 100 1.42 3.20 -11.74
CA GLY A 100 2.02 4.20 -10.84
C GLY A 100 3.38 3.81 -10.26
N SER A 101 3.93 2.64 -10.59
CA SER A 101 5.14 2.14 -9.93
C SER A 101 6.40 2.78 -10.49
N THR A 102 6.85 3.85 -9.84
CA THR A 102 8.18 4.45 -10.05
C THR A 102 9.33 3.50 -9.71
N THR A 103 9.08 2.46 -8.91
CA THR A 103 10.05 1.40 -8.60
C THR A 103 10.21 0.35 -9.70
N ILE A 104 9.20 0.15 -10.55
CA ILE A 104 9.27 -0.79 -11.69
C ILE A 104 9.68 -0.08 -12.98
N PHE A 105 9.13 1.12 -13.21
CA PHE A 105 9.29 1.85 -14.47
C PHE A 105 10.23 3.06 -14.38
N GLY A 106 10.79 3.33 -13.19
CA GLY A 106 11.63 4.50 -12.94
C GLY A 106 10.80 5.78 -12.74
N VAL A 107 11.42 6.79 -12.13
CA VAL A 107 10.95 8.18 -12.22
C VAL A 107 11.59 8.78 -13.48
N PRO A 108 10.88 9.53 -14.34
CA PRO A 108 11.51 10.32 -15.40
C PRO A 108 12.48 11.37 -14.85
#